data_AF-A0A1I0Z284-F1
#
_entry.id   AF-A0A1I0Z284-F1
#
_cell.length_a   1.000
_cell.length_b   1.000
_cell.length_c   1.000
_cell.angle_alpha   90.00
_cell.angle_beta   90.00
_cell.angle_gamma   90.00
#
_symmetry.space_group_name_H-M   'P 1'
#
loop_
_entity.id
_entity.type
_entity.pdbx_description
1 polymer ?
#
loop_
_entity_poly.entity_id
_entity_poly.type
_entity_poly.pdbx_seq_one_letter_code
_entity_poly.pdbx_strand_id
1 'polypeptide(L)' 'MNTRIAFKKHAPSLPCERCGYESLTVAALIDEDGSVIGQTLVCTTCRERRRAAATGSVPVQRS' A
#
# COMPACT_ATOMS: atom_id res chain seq x y z
N MET A 1 -12.34 7.28 -16.77
CA MET A 1 -12.24 6.39 -15.59
C MET A 1 -10.91 6.64 -14.90
N ASN A 2 -10.84 7.74 -14.18
CA ASN A 2 -9.71 8.08 -13.34
C ASN A 2 -10.04 7.69 -11.89
N THR A 3 -9.43 6.61 -11.39
CA THR A 3 -9.66 6.14 -10.02
C THR A 3 -8.49 6.50 -9.13
N ARG A 4 -8.77 6.83 -7.87
CA ARG A 4 -7.74 7.13 -6.87
C ARG A 4 -7.83 6.20 -5.67
N ILE A 5 -6.69 5.97 -5.04
CA ILE A 5 -6.57 5.13 -3.85
C ILE A 5 -6.45 6.03 -2.61
N ALA A 6 -7.32 5.83 -1.62
CA ALA A 6 -7.26 6.52 -0.34
C ALA A 6 -7.09 5.53 0.82
N PHE A 7 -6.10 5.77 1.68
CA PHE A 7 -5.82 4.92 2.84
C PHE A 7 -6.73 5.30 4.02
N LYS A 8 -7.33 4.31 4.69
CA LYS A 8 -8.11 4.53 5.91
C LYS A 8 -7.17 4.67 7.12
N LYS A 9 -7.25 5.79 7.85
CA LYS A 9 -6.36 6.11 8.98
C LYS A 9 -6.51 5.23 10.23
N HIS A 10 -7.65 4.56 10.41
CA HIS A 10 -7.95 3.77 11.62
C HIS A 10 -8.28 2.30 11.33
N ALA A 11 -7.79 1.77 10.20
CA ALA A 11 -7.94 0.35 9.93
C ALA A 11 -6.94 -0.45 10.78
N PRO A 12 -7.33 -1.63 11.31
CA PRO A 12 -6.39 -2.52 11.99
C PRO A 12 -5.25 -2.90 11.04
N SER A 13 -4.02 -2.87 11.54
CA SER A 13 -2.85 -3.38 10.83
C SER A 13 -2.93 -4.90 10.78
N LEU A 14 -2.88 -5.46 9.58
CA LEU A 14 -2.80 -6.92 9.38
C LEU A 14 -1.36 -7.32 9.00
N PRO A 15 -0.91 -8.52 9.38
CA PRO A 15 0.37 -9.05 8.92
C PRO A 15 0.32 -9.32 7.42
N CYS A 16 1.31 -8.83 6.68
CA CYS A 16 1.42 -9.10 5.26
C CYS A 16 1.95 -10.51 5.01
N GLU A 17 1.18 -11.35 4.33
CA GLU A 17 1.58 -12.74 4.00
C GLU A 17 2.85 -12.83 3.13
N ARG A 18 3.23 -11.73 2.45
CA ARG A 18 4.43 -11.69 1.61
C ARG A 18 5.72 -11.37 2.37
N CYS A 19 5.67 -10.46 3.34
CA CYS A 19 6.87 -9.97 4.02
C CYS A 19 6.87 -10.16 5.54
N GLY A 20 5.75 -10.61 6.11
CA GLY A 20 5.58 -10.90 7.54
C GLY A 20 5.31 -9.69 8.43
N TYR A 21 5.48 -8.45 7.94
CA TYR A 21 5.31 -7.24 8.75
C TYR A 21 3.82 -6.85 8.90
N GLU A 22 3.45 -6.30 10.06
CA GLU A 22 2.12 -5.70 10.35
C GLU A 22 1.94 -4.35 9.65
N SER A 23 1.92 -4.36 8.33
CA SER A 23 1.88 -3.15 7.51
C SER A 23 0.83 -3.17 6.40
N LEU A 24 -0.13 -4.10 6.45
CA LEU A 24 -1.33 -4.04 5.61
C LEU A 24 -2.28 -2.96 6.13
N THR A 25 -2.63 -2.03 5.25
CA THR A 25 -3.64 -1.00 5.47
C THR A 25 -4.80 -1.19 4.49
N VAL A 26 -6.03 -0.99 4.96
CA VAL A 26 -7.21 -0.92 4.09
C VAL A 26 -7.18 0.37 3.29
N ALA A 27 -7.24 0.23 1.97
CA ALA A 27 -7.36 1.33 1.03
C ALA A 27 -8.71 1.23 0.28
N ALA A 28 -9.35 2.38 0.09
CA ALA A 28 -10.55 2.50 -0.74
C ALA A 28 -10.16 2.88 -2.17
N LEU A 29 -10.81 2.24 -3.13
CA LEU A 29 -10.80 2.67 -4.52
C LEU A 29 -11.96 3.66 -4.70
N ILE A 30 -11.63 4.89 -5.07
CA ILE A 30 -12.56 6.00 -5.19
C ILE A 30 -12.64 6.40 -6.66
N ASP A 31 -13.85 6.49 -7.21
CA ASP A 31 -14.11 6.95 -8.58
C ASP A 31 -14.05 8.49 -8.68
N GLU A 32 -14.13 9.04 -9.90
CA GLU A 32 -14.05 10.48 -10.15
C GLU A 32 -15.13 11.28 -9.43
N ASP A 33 -16.35 10.75 -9.35
CA ASP A 33 -17.48 11.36 -8.63
C ASP A 33 -17.35 11.29 -7.10
N GLY A 34 -16.31 10.62 -6.59
CA GLY A 34 -16.03 10.48 -5.17
C GLY A 34 -16.66 9.24 -4.52
N SER A 35 -17.42 8.44 -5.25
CA SER A 35 -17.96 7.19 -4.74
C SER A 35 -16.88 6.16 -4.45
N VAL A 36 -17.06 5.41 -3.35
CA VAL A 36 -16.22 4.25 -3.05
C VAL A 36 -16.73 3.07 -3.87
N ILE A 37 -15.93 2.66 -4.85
CA ILE A 37 -16.25 1.55 -5.76
C ILE A 37 -15.59 0.23 -5.34
N GLY A 38 -14.72 0.27 -4.32
CA GLY A 38 -14.11 -0.94 -3.77
C GLY A 38 -13.18 -0.69 -2.58
N GLN A 39 -12.74 -1.78 -1.97
CA GLN A 39 -11.72 -1.78 -0.92
C GLN A 39 -10.66 -2.83 -1.24
N THR A 40 -9.43 -2.56 -0.85
CA THR A 40 -8.29 -3.46 -1.03
C THR A 40 -7.33 -3.34 0.15
N LEU A 41 -6.46 -4.34 0.30
CA LEU A 41 -5.40 -4.34 1.30
C LEU A 41 -4.07 -3.98 0.63
N VAL A 42 -3.35 -3.03 1.22
CA VAL A 42 -2.07 -2.56 0.69
C VAL A 42 -1.00 -2.68 1.76
N CYS A 43 0.05 -3.45 1.47
CA CYS A 43 1.24 -3.50 2.32
C CYS A 43 2.14 -2.30 2.01
N THR A 44 2.24 -1.35 2.95
CA THR A 44 3.05 -0.13 2.76
C THR A 44 4.54 -0.46 2.63
N THR A 45 5.04 -1.43 3.40
CA THR A 45 6.45 -1.87 3.33
C THR A 45 6.80 -2.46 1.97
N CYS A 46 5.98 -3.37 1.44
CA CYS A 46 6.22 -3.95 0.10
C CYS A 46 6.11 -2.89 -1.00
N ARG A 47 5.18 -1.95 -0.87
CA ARG A 47 5.02 -0.84 -1.81
C ARG A 47 6.24 0.07 -1.83
N GLU A 48 6.80 0.40 -0.68
CA GLU A 48 8.03 1.19 -0.57
C GLU A 48 9.24 0.46 -1.13
N ARG A 49 9.43 -0.83 -0.79
CA ARG A 49 10.50 -1.65 -1.38
C ARG A 49 10.42 -1.71 -2.91
N ARG A 50 9.21 -1.85 -3.47
CA ARG A 50 8.98 -1.80 -4.93
C ARG A 50 9.30 -0.43 -5.51
N ARG A 51 8.92 0.66 -4.83
CA ARG A 51 9.25 2.02 -5.27
C ARG A 51 10.77 2.26 -5.26
N ALA A 52 11.46 1.86 -4.20
CA ALA A 52 12.91 1.94 -4.12
C ALA A 52 13.58 1.17 -5.26
N ALA A 53 13.14 -0.07 -5.51
CA ALA A 53 13.63 -0.89 -6.63
C ALA A 53 13.37 -0.26 -8.02
N ALA A 54 12.19 0.34 -8.23
CA ALA A 54 11.83 0.98 -9.50
C ALA A 54 12.59 2.29 -9.76
N THR A 55 13.08 2.96 -8.71
CA THR A 55 13.79 4.24 -8.81
C THR A 55 15.32 4.04 -8.88
N GLY A 56 15.81 2.81 -8.90
CA GLY A 56 17.25 2.50 -8.98
C GLY A 56 18.05 2.84 -7.72
N SER A 57 17.40 3.21 -6.61
CA SER A 57 18.06 3.36 -5.31
C SER A 57 18.07 2.03 -4.58
N VAL A 58 19.09 1.21 -4.87
CA VAL A 58 19.37 -0.01 -4.12
C VAL A 58 19.53 0.35 -2.63
N PRO A 59 18.73 -0.21 -1.70
CA PRO A 59 18.99 -0.01 -0.29
C PRO A 59 20.29 -0.75 0.05
N VAL A 60 21.30 -0.03 0.53
CA VAL A 60 22.49 -0.62 1.15
C VAL A 60 22.03 -1.47 2.34
N GLN A 61 21.98 -2.79 2.15
CA GLN A 61 21.86 -3.71 3.28
C GLN A 61 23.20 -3.69 4.01
N ARG A 62 23.22 -3.08 5.19
CA ARG A 62 24.37 -3.14 6.10
C ARG A 62 24.31 -4.49 6.83
N SER A 63 25.40 -5.24 6.71
CA SER A 63 25.66 -6.57 7.28
C SER A 63 25.50 -6.65 8.79
#